data_AF-A0A432SKJ2-F1
#
_entry.id   AF-A0A432SKJ2-F1
#
_cell.length_a   1.000
_cell.length_b   1.000
_cell.length_c   1.000
_cell.angle_alpha   90.00
_cell.angle_beta   90.00
_cell.angle_gamma   90.00
#
_symmetry.space_group_name_H-M   'P 1'
#
loop_
_entity.id
_entity.type
_entity.pdbx_description
1 polymer ?
#
loop_
_entity_poly.entity_id
_entity_poly.type
_entity_poly.pdbx_seq_one_letter_code
_entity_poly.pdbx_strand_id
1 'polypeptide(L)'
;MKSFTTLKKTQIDSLALGGFDGVHIAHQKLLGYLGKRGAMLSIYRDTKALTPKERRCKYVNCGCFLVLLDDIKDMSAKEFVEFLSKEFKNLKKIVIGYDFHFGKGRSADYNTLK
;
A
#
# COMPACT_ATOMS: atom_id res chain seq x y z
N MET A 1 -8.58 -8.20 0.53
CA MET A 1 -7.21 -7.87 1.00
C MET A 1 -6.67 -8.97 1.92
N LYS A 2 -5.51 -9.55 1.60
CA LYS A 2 -4.83 -10.55 2.45
C LYS A 2 -3.87 -9.86 3.44
N SER A 3 -3.74 -10.39 4.66
CA SER A 3 -2.89 -9.85 5.74
C SER A 3 -1.79 -10.84 6.12
N PHE A 4 -0.56 -10.34 6.30
CA PHE A 4 0.62 -11.13 6.70
C PHE A 4 1.31 -10.52 7.93
N THR A 5 0.52 -10.04 8.89
CA THR A 5 1.03 -9.40 10.10
C THR A 5 0.17 -9.77 11.31
N THR A 6 0.79 -9.72 12.50
CA THR A 6 0.08 -9.83 13.79
C THR A 6 -0.66 -8.55 14.16
N LEU A 7 -0.32 -7.41 13.54
CA LEU A 7 -1.01 -6.15 13.74
C LEU A 7 -2.42 -6.22 13.12
N LYS A 8 -3.42 -5.87 13.92
CA LYS A 8 -4.79 -5.69 13.41
C LYS A 8 -4.82 -4.43 12.55
N LYS A 9 -5.67 -4.42 11.51
CA LYS A 9 -5.86 -3.22 10.66
C LYS A 9 -6.24 -1.97 11.46
N THR A 10 -6.97 -2.15 12.57
CA THR A 10 -7.32 -1.07 13.50
C THR A 10 -6.14 -0.50 14.26
N GLN A 11 -4.99 -1.17 14.31
CA GLN A 11 -3.79 -0.65 14.97
C GLN A 11 -2.92 0.17 14.01
N ILE A 12 -3.14 0.08 12.70
CA ILE A 12 -2.31 0.75 11.69
C ILE A 12 -2.61 2.25 11.67
N ASP A 13 -1.56 3.06 11.77
CA ASP A 13 -1.65 4.53 11.70
C ASP A 13 -0.89 5.16 10.53
N SER A 14 -0.05 4.39 9.86
CA SER A 14 0.73 4.83 8.70
C SER A 14 0.77 3.73 7.64
N LEU A 15 0.60 4.10 6.37
CA LEU A 15 0.53 3.14 5.27
C LEU A 15 1.41 3.56 4.10
N ALA A 16 2.28 2.67 3.64
CA ALA A 16 3.05 2.85 2.42
C ALA A 16 2.35 2.14 1.26
N LEU A 17 2.05 2.85 0.16
CA LEU A 17 1.33 2.32 -1.00
C LEU A 17 2.27 2.12 -2.18
N GLY A 18 2.13 1.01 -2.90
CA GLY A 18 2.93 0.76 -4.09
C GLY A 18 2.89 -0.69 -4.57
N GLY A 19 3.60 -0.95 -5.67
CA GLY A 19 3.75 -2.31 -6.20
C GLY A 19 4.63 -3.19 -5.31
N PHE A 20 5.73 -2.63 -4.79
CA PHE A 20 6.69 -3.31 -3.91
C PHE A 20 7.24 -4.63 -4.49
N ASP A 21 7.33 -4.74 -5.81
CA ASP A 21 8.02 -5.88 -6.43
C ASP A 21 9.53 -5.77 -6.19
N GLY A 22 10.17 -6.87 -5.78
CA GLY A 22 11.58 -6.90 -5.40
C GLY A 22 11.96 -6.23 -4.07
N VAL A 23 11.10 -5.38 -3.48
CA VAL A 23 11.36 -4.65 -2.21
C VAL A 23 12.79 -4.04 -2.16
N HIS A 24 13.23 -3.47 -3.29
CA HIS A 24 14.56 -2.89 -3.45
C HIS A 24 14.80 -1.62 -2.60
N ILE A 25 15.98 -1.03 -2.71
CA ILE A 25 16.44 0.09 -1.86
C ILE A 25 15.45 1.27 -1.82
N ALA A 26 14.89 1.68 -2.96
CA ALA A 26 13.90 2.77 -2.97
C ALA A 26 12.60 2.41 -2.21
N HIS A 27 12.14 1.15 -2.27
CA HIS A 27 11.03 0.69 -1.46
C HIS A 27 11.38 0.72 0.03
N GLN A 28 12.57 0.25 0.40
CA GLN A 28 13.04 0.29 1.79
C GLN A 28 13.11 1.72 2.32
N LYS A 29 13.53 2.68 1.48
CA LYS A 29 13.52 4.10 1.82
C LYS A 29 12.11 4.62 2.10
N LEU A 30 11.12 4.28 1.25
CA LEU A 30 9.71 4.63 1.49
C LEU A 30 9.20 4.02 2.80
N LEU A 31 9.49 2.74 3.05
CA LEU A 31 9.10 2.06 4.28
C LEU A 31 9.77 2.66 5.53
N GLY A 32 10.95 3.27 5.40
CA GLY A 32 11.62 3.99 6.48
C GLY A 32 10.88 5.24 6.98
N TYR A 33 9.90 5.76 6.23
CA TYR A 33 9.02 6.84 6.68
C TYR A 33 7.82 6.36 7.51
N LEU A 34 7.63 5.05 7.64
CA LEU A 34 6.58 4.47 8.46
C LEU A 34 6.93 4.54 9.95
N GLY A 35 5.91 4.64 10.80
CA GLY A 35 6.06 4.58 12.25
C GLY A 35 6.04 3.13 12.78
N LYS A 36 6.08 2.98 14.11
CA LYS A 36 6.00 1.67 14.79
C LYS A 36 4.75 0.86 14.43
N ARG A 37 3.64 1.55 14.13
CA ARG A 37 2.37 0.93 13.72
C ARG A 37 2.12 1.10 12.22
N GLY A 38 3.19 1.20 11.44
CA GLY A 38 3.12 1.32 10.00
C GLY A 38 2.96 -0.01 9.29
N ALA A 39 2.38 0.06 8.09
CA ALA A 39 2.26 -1.09 7.22
C ALA A 39 2.56 -0.74 5.75
N MET A 40 2.98 -1.74 5.01
CA MET A 40 3.05 -1.76 3.57
C MET A 40 1.73 -2.33 3.01
N LEU A 41 1.11 -1.62 2.06
CA LEU A 41 0.05 -2.16 1.22
C LEU A 41 0.61 -2.36 -0.19
N SER A 42 0.92 -3.63 -0.53
CA SER A 42 1.37 -4.02 -1.86
C SER A 42 0.19 -4.26 -2.79
N ILE A 43 0.07 -3.36 -3.77
CA ILE A 43 -0.90 -3.43 -4.86
C ILE A 43 -0.25 -4.25 -5.97
N TYR A 44 -0.69 -5.50 -6.15
CA TYR A 44 -0.09 -6.42 -7.12
C TYR A 44 -1.00 -6.64 -8.32
N ARG A 45 -0.40 -7.01 -9.44
CA ARG A 45 -1.08 -7.53 -10.63
C ARG A 45 -0.86 -9.02 -10.69
N ASP A 46 -1.81 -9.78 -11.23
CA ASP A 46 -1.64 -11.22 -11.42
C ASP A 46 -0.83 -11.51 -12.70
N THR A 47 0.40 -11.01 -12.71
CA THR A 47 1.35 -11.11 -13.82
C THR A 47 2.69 -11.65 -13.30
N LYS A 48 3.61 -11.99 -14.20
CA LYS A 48 4.99 -12.31 -13.80
C LYS A 48 5.60 -11.11 -13.05
N ALA A 49 6.31 -11.41 -11.98
CA ALA A 49 6.92 -10.44 -11.06
C ALA A 49 8.30 -10.96 -10.61
N LEU A 50 9.22 -10.06 -10.27
CA LEU A 50 10.54 -10.41 -9.74
C LEU A 50 10.43 -11.16 -8.42
N THR A 51 9.50 -10.74 -7.56
CA THR A 51 9.20 -11.39 -6.29
C THR A 51 7.73 -11.81 -6.27
N PRO A 52 7.45 -13.12 -6.11
CA PRO A 52 6.09 -13.62 -5.92
C PRO A 52 5.38 -12.87 -4.79
N LYS A 53 4.11 -12.53 -4.99
CA LYS A 53 3.32 -11.69 -4.07
C LYS A 53 3.34 -12.24 -2.64
N GLU A 54 3.32 -13.56 -2.49
CA GLU A 54 3.35 -14.30 -1.22
C GLU A 54 4.68 -14.14 -0.47
N ARG A 55 5.76 -13.76 -1.16
CA ARG A 55 7.10 -13.59 -0.56
C ARG A 55 7.42 -12.15 -0.20
N ARG A 56 6.73 -11.16 -0.77
CA ARG A 56 7.03 -9.73 -0.51
C ARG A 56 6.99 -9.37 0.96
N CYS A 57 6.00 -9.89 1.69
CA CYS A 57 5.86 -9.66 3.12
C CYS A 57 6.99 -10.27 3.97
N LYS A 58 7.80 -11.19 3.43
CA LYS A 58 8.96 -11.76 4.14
C LYS A 58 10.17 -10.83 4.17
N TYR A 59 10.19 -9.81 3.31
CA TYR A 59 11.32 -8.88 3.17
C TYR A 59 11.08 -7.52 3.85
N VAL A 60 10.05 -7.42 4.70
CA VAL A 60 9.71 -6.19 5.42
C VAL A 60 9.52 -6.49 6.91
N ASN A 61 9.87 -5.52 7.75
CA ASN A 61 9.75 -5.62 9.21
C ASN A 61 8.55 -4.80 9.76
N CYS A 62 7.58 -4.49 8.91
CA CYS A 62 6.37 -3.74 9.26
C CYS A 62 5.11 -4.57 8.97
N GLY A 63 3.92 -4.03 9.25
CA GLY A 63 2.69 -4.66 8.78
C GLY A 63 2.72 -4.86 7.26
N CYS A 64 2.13 -5.94 6.75
CA CYS A 64 2.10 -6.21 5.31
C CYS A 64 0.72 -6.70 4.87
N PHE A 65 0.17 -5.99 3.89
CA PHE A 65 -1.12 -6.28 3.29
C PHE A 65 -1.00 -6.37 1.77
N LEU A 66 -1.75 -7.27 1.16
CA LEU A 66 -1.79 -7.45 -0.29
C LEU A 66 -3.21 -7.15 -0.81
N VAL A 67 -3.27 -6.39 -1.90
CA VAL A 67 -4.50 -6.13 -2.65
C VAL A 67 -4.26 -6.33 -4.14
N LEU A 68 -5.18 -7.04 -4.81
CA LEU A 68 -5.13 -7.21 -6.25
C LEU A 68 -5.59 -5.90 -6.90
N LEU A 69 -4.85 -5.42 -7.90
CA LEU A 69 -5.18 -4.17 -8.57
C LEU A 69 -6.58 -4.21 -9.20
N ASP A 70 -7.00 -5.35 -9.75
CA ASP A 70 -8.33 -5.50 -10.33
C ASP A 70 -9.47 -5.27 -9.33
N ASP A 71 -9.23 -5.46 -8.03
CA ASP A 71 -10.22 -5.20 -6.97
C ASP A 71 -10.45 -3.69 -6.73
N ILE A 72 -9.52 -2.83 -7.19
CA ILE A 72 -9.51 -1.39 -6.85
C ILE A 72 -9.35 -0.46 -8.06
N LYS A 73 -9.02 -0.98 -9.25
CA LYS A 73 -8.67 -0.17 -10.44
C LYS A 73 -9.80 0.72 -10.95
N ASP A 74 -11.05 0.33 -10.70
CA ASP A 74 -12.24 1.03 -11.15
C ASP A 74 -12.77 2.05 -10.14
N MET A 75 -12.21 2.09 -8.93
CA MET A 75 -12.54 3.10 -7.93
C MET A 75 -12.07 4.48 -8.41
N SER A 76 -12.91 5.49 -8.26
CA SER A 76 -12.46 6.88 -8.31
C SER A 76 -11.41 7.17 -7.23
N ALA A 77 -10.70 8.29 -7.36
CA ALA A 77 -9.74 8.72 -6.34
C ALA A 77 -10.38 8.84 -4.95
N LYS A 78 -11.62 9.37 -4.88
CA LYS A 78 -12.38 9.50 -3.64
C LYS A 78 -12.74 8.14 -3.04
N GLU A 79 -13.29 7.23 -3.85
CA GLU A 79 -13.65 5.88 -3.40
C GLU A 79 -12.43 5.11 -2.89
N PHE A 80 -11.27 5.27 -3.54
CA PHE A 80 -10.02 4.66 -3.08
C PHE A 80 -9.60 5.18 -1.70
N VAL A 81 -9.67 6.50 -1.46
CA VAL A 81 -9.36 7.09 -0.14
C VAL A 81 -10.36 6.65 0.93
N GLU A 82 -11.65 6.60 0.60
CA GLU A 82 -12.68 6.08 1.50
C GLU A 82 -12.45 4.60 1.83
N PHE A 83 -12.07 3.79 0.84
CA PHE A 83 -11.70 2.39 1.02
C PHE A 83 -10.55 2.26 2.02
N LEU A 84 -9.46 3.01 1.85
CA LEU A 84 -8.33 3.00 2.79
C LEU A 84 -8.78 3.41 4.20
N SER A 85 -9.61 4.43 4.32
CA SER A 85 -10.10 4.93 5.62
C SER A 85 -11.02 3.92 6.33
N LYS A 86 -11.86 3.20 5.58
CA LYS A 86 -12.72 2.13 6.11
C LYS A 86 -11.91 0.92 6.57
N GLU A 87 -10.92 0.51 5.78
CA GLU A 87 -10.06 -0.63 6.08
C GLU A 87 -9.11 -0.37 7.27
N PHE A 88 -8.55 0.84 7.33
CA PHE A 88 -7.56 1.26 8.32
C PHE A 88 -8.09 2.46 9.13
N LYS A 89 -9.01 2.19 10.06
CA LYS A 89 -9.75 3.22 10.82
C LYS A 89 -8.89 4.26 11.56
N ASN A 90 -7.65 3.92 11.90
CA ASN A 90 -6.71 4.80 12.61
C ASN A 90 -5.62 5.38 11.70
N LEU A 91 -5.77 5.27 10.37
CA LEU A 91 -4.83 5.77 9.39
C LEU A 91 -4.72 7.29 9.46
N LYS A 92 -3.50 7.78 9.66
CA LYS A 92 -3.16 9.21 9.80
C LYS A 92 -2.14 9.67 8.76
N LYS A 93 -1.37 8.75 8.21
CA LYS A 93 -0.27 9.04 7.30
C LYS A 93 -0.26 8.06 6.14
N ILE A 94 -0.21 8.59 4.92
CA ILE A 94 0.05 7.81 3.72
C ILE A 94 1.45 8.18 3.21
N VAL A 95 2.22 7.17 2.82
CA VAL A 95 3.55 7.31 2.21
C VAL A 95 3.49 6.72 0.82
N ILE A 96 3.85 7.50 -0.19
CA ILE A 96 3.86 7.09 -1.59
C ILE A 96 5.12 7.58 -2.29
N GLY A 97 5.50 6.93 -3.39
CA GLY A 97 6.47 7.46 -4.33
C GLY A 97 5.91 8.69 -5.06
N TYR A 98 6.79 9.55 -5.58
CA TYR A 98 6.39 10.75 -6.34
C TYR A 98 5.68 10.41 -7.66
N ASP A 99 5.87 9.19 -8.17
CA ASP A 99 5.29 8.63 -9.38
C ASP A 99 4.03 7.79 -9.11
N PHE A 100 3.60 7.70 -7.85
CA PHE A 100 2.41 6.95 -7.49
C PHE A 100 1.15 7.63 -8.00
N HIS A 101 0.32 6.87 -8.70
CA HIS A 101 -0.98 7.30 -9.17
C HIS A 101 -2.05 6.32 -8.72
N PHE A 102 -3.24 6.83 -8.47
CA PHE A 102 -4.41 6.07 -8.04
C PHE A 102 -5.69 6.66 -8.64
N GLY A 103 -6.81 6.00 -8.37
CA GLY A 103 -8.09 6.32 -9.00
C GLY A 103 -8.18 5.82 -10.44
N LYS A 104 -9.42 5.62 -10.89
CA LYS A 104 -9.75 5.16 -12.23
C LYS A 104 -9.05 6.03 -13.27
N GLY A 105 -8.35 5.38 -14.21
CA GLY A 105 -7.58 6.06 -15.24
C GLY A 105 -6.36 6.82 -14.74
N ARG A 106 -5.82 6.51 -13.56
CA ARG A 106 -4.68 7.23 -12.94
C ARG A 106 -5.00 8.72 -12.72
N SER A 107 -6.25 9.02 -12.36
CA SER A 107 -6.78 10.39 -12.25
C SER A 107 -6.23 11.18 -11.07
N ALA A 108 -5.59 10.54 -10.10
CA ALA A 108 -5.03 11.16 -8.93
C ALA A 108 -3.58 10.72 -8.69
N ASP A 109 -2.84 11.59 -8.01
CA ASP A 109 -1.41 11.48 -7.73
C ASP A 109 -1.10 12.01 -6.32
N TYR A 110 0.19 12.23 -6.04
CA TYR A 110 0.62 12.79 -4.75
C TYR A 110 0.06 14.19 -4.44
N ASN A 111 -0.27 15.01 -5.45
CA ASN A 111 -0.85 16.34 -5.23
C ASN A 111 -2.30 16.26 -4.77
N THR A 112 -3.00 15.17 -5.12
CA THR A 112 -4.40 14.96 -4.75
C THR A 112 -4.56 14.60 -3.26
N LEU A 113 -3.49 14.14 -2.60
CA LEU A 113 -3.48 13.72 -1.19
C LEU A 113 -2.94 14.79 -0.22
N LYS A 114 -2.71 16.02 -0.70
CA LYS A 114 -2.23 17.14 0.14
C LYS A 114 -3.32 17.71 1.03
#